data_AF-A0A2H1GFA2-F1
#
_entry.id   AF-A0A2H1GFA2-F1
#
_cell.length_a   1.000
_cell.length_b   1.000
_cell.length_c   1.000
_cell.angle_alpha   90.00
_cell.angle_beta   90.00
_cell.angle_gamma   90.00
#
_symmetry.space_group_name_H-M   'P 1'
#
loop_
_entity.id
_entity.type
_entity.pdbx_description
1 polymer ?
#
loop_
_entity_poly.entity_id
_entity_poly.type
_entity_poly.pdbx_seq_one_letter_code
_entity_poly.pdbx_strand_id
1 'polypeptide(L)'
;MQQPTPPEETANLLARLSQRPGVQGTLILSRDTGAIVRSSGLITNEDGETEAARPTSSDQVNGDGEVKKKGTRNAEDVARLVWRFVQSAGTMIEELNGDSDEAKLLRIRTKKNELVIVPDAKFLLVVIHDTPPA
;
A
#
# COMPACT_ATOMS: atom_id res chain seq x y z
N MET A 1 29.42 14.24 0.59
CA MET A 1 28.31 13.37 0.15
C MET A 1 27.06 13.88 0.85
N GLN A 2 26.14 14.49 0.10
CA GLN A 2 24.93 15.10 0.66
C GLN A 2 23.95 13.95 0.95
N GLN A 3 23.58 13.77 2.22
CA GLN A 3 22.55 12.80 2.58
C GLN A 3 21.24 13.21 1.88
N PRO A 4 20.54 12.27 1.22
CA PRO A 4 19.25 12.58 0.61
C PRO A 4 18.28 13.08 1.69
N THR A 5 17.37 13.96 1.29
CA THR A 5 16.39 14.49 2.25
C THR A 5 15.38 13.39 2.63
N PRO A 6 14.82 13.37 3.86
CA PRO A 6 13.88 12.33 4.30
C PRO A 6 12.69 12.04 3.34
N PRO A 7 12.13 13.06 2.64
CA PRO A 7 11.09 12.83 1.63
C PRO A 7 11.55 12.05 0.39
N GLU A 8 12.84 12.11 0.06
CA GLU A 8 13.47 11.46 -1.09
C GLU A 8 13.81 10.00 -0.77
N GLU A 9 14.24 9.71 0.46
CA GLU A 9 14.48 8.34 0.94
C GLU A 9 13.20 7.48 0.88
N THR A 10 12.08 8.01 1.33
CA THR A 10 10.78 7.31 1.31
C THR A 10 10.28 7.07 -0.12
N ALA A 11 10.52 8.02 -1.03
CA ALA A 11 10.18 7.86 -2.45
C ALA A 11 11.04 6.76 -3.11
N ASN A 12 12.36 6.77 -2.87
CA ASN A 12 13.28 5.75 -3.38
C ASN A 12 12.95 4.36 -2.83
N LEU A 13 12.55 4.24 -1.56
CA LEU A 13 12.10 2.98 -0.97
C LEU A 13 10.86 2.43 -1.69
N LEU A 14 9.85 3.26 -1.92
CA LEU A 14 8.63 2.84 -2.63
C LEU A 14 8.90 2.45 -4.08
N ALA A 15 9.76 3.19 -4.78
CA ALA A 15 10.19 2.82 -6.12
C ALA A 15 10.83 1.42 -6.14
N ARG A 16 11.70 1.12 -5.17
CA ARG A 16 12.32 -0.20 -5.04
C ARG A 16 11.34 -1.30 -4.67
N LEU A 17 10.36 -1.01 -3.81
CA LEU A 17 9.34 -1.99 -3.40
C LEU A 17 8.35 -2.29 -4.54
N SER A 18 7.93 -1.28 -5.30
CA SER A 18 7.00 -1.46 -6.42
C SER A 18 7.59 -2.22 -7.61
N GLN A 19 8.92 -2.25 -7.73
CA GLN A 19 9.64 -3.05 -8.73
C GLN A 19 9.80 -4.52 -8.35
N ARG A 20 9.51 -4.91 -7.11
CA ARG A 20 9.60 -6.31 -6.68
C ARG A 20 8.53 -7.14 -7.41
N PRO A 21 8.87 -8.33 -7.92
CA PRO A 21 7.90 -9.19 -8.58
C PRO A 21 6.77 -9.56 -7.62
N GLY A 22 5.53 -9.45 -8.11
CA GLY A 22 4.32 -9.74 -7.34
C GLY A 22 3.80 -8.58 -6.48
N VAL A 23 4.52 -7.46 -6.33
CA VAL A 23 3.99 -6.31 -5.58
C VAL A 23 2.90 -5.60 -6.39
N GLN A 24 1.70 -5.56 -5.83
CA GLN A 24 0.53 -4.92 -6.42
C GLN A 24 0.45 -3.44 -6.03
N GLY A 25 0.77 -3.11 -4.77
CA GLY A 25 0.70 -1.75 -4.27
C GLY A 25 1.44 -1.57 -2.95
N THR A 26 1.81 -0.32 -2.67
CA THR A 26 2.58 0.08 -1.49
C THR A 26 2.00 1.36 -0.91
N LEU A 27 1.89 1.46 0.42
CA LEU A 27 1.52 2.69 1.12
C LEU A 27 2.50 2.99 2.24
N ILE A 28 2.70 4.28 2.50
CA ILE A 28 3.27 4.79 3.75
C ILE A 28 2.18 5.61 4.41
N LEU A 29 1.80 5.21 5.62
CA LEU A 29 0.79 5.91 6.42
C LEU A 29 1.46 6.56 7.64
N SER A 30 0.91 7.66 8.12
CA SER A 30 1.21 8.16 9.47
C SER A 30 0.72 7.15 10.50
N ARG A 31 1.57 6.79 11.48
CA ARG A 31 1.18 5.86 12.56
C ARG A 31 0.04 6.42 13.39
N ASP A 32 0.10 7.70 13.74
CA ASP A 32 -0.84 8.34 14.67
C ASP A 32 -2.22 8.57 14.04
N THR A 33 -2.25 8.98 12.78
CA THR A 33 -3.49 9.42 12.12
C THR A 33 -4.01 8.45 11.06
N GLY A 34 -3.17 7.54 10.56
CA GLY A 34 -3.49 6.70 9.40
C GLY A 34 -3.51 7.46 8.06
N ALA A 35 -3.14 8.74 8.04
CA ALA A 35 -3.11 9.54 6.82
C ALA A 35 -2.07 9.02 5.83
N ILE A 36 -2.42 9.04 4.53
CA ILE A 36 -1.52 8.60 3.46
C ILE A 36 -0.41 9.65 3.29
N VAL A 37 0.84 9.25 3.53
CA VAL A 37 2.04 10.06 3.26
C VAL A 37 2.51 9.86 1.82
N ARG A 38 2.40 8.61 1.34
CA ARG A 38 2.75 8.18 -0.02
C ARG A 38 1.96 6.92 -0.38
N SER A 39 1.61 6.77 -1.65
CA SER A 39 1.02 5.56 -2.22
C SER A 39 1.60 5.29 -3.60
N SER A 40 1.57 4.03 -4.04
CA SER A 40 1.92 3.61 -5.40
C SER A 40 1.18 2.31 -5.74
N GLY A 41 0.69 2.18 -6.98
CA GLY A 41 -0.04 0.98 -7.46
C GLY A 41 -1.48 0.86 -6.94
N LEU A 42 -2.05 1.94 -6.40
CA LEU A 42 -3.41 2.04 -5.90
C LEU A 42 -4.05 3.31 -6.47
N ILE A 43 -5.37 3.30 -6.62
CA ILE A 43 -6.13 4.45 -7.14
C ILE A 43 -6.28 5.45 -6.01
N THR A 44 -5.90 6.71 -6.23
CA THR A 44 -6.22 7.82 -5.33
C THR A 44 -7.42 8.61 -5.87
N ASN A 45 -8.14 9.33 -5.02
CA ASN A 45 -9.27 10.14 -5.47
C ASN A 45 -8.87 11.27 -6.43
N GLU A 46 -7.59 11.67 -6.45
CA GLU A 46 -7.04 12.65 -7.39
C GLU A 46 -6.92 12.11 -8.84
N ASP A 47 -6.81 10.79 -8.99
CA ASP A 47 -6.81 10.13 -10.31
C ASP A 47 -8.21 10.15 -10.97
N GLY A 48 -9.27 10.42 -10.20
CA GLY A 48 -10.67 10.41 -10.66
C GLY A 48 -11.14 11.67 -11.39
N GLU A 49 -10.37 12.76 -11.35
CA GLU A 49 -10.77 14.04 -11.97
C GLU A 49 -10.09 14.33 -13.33
N THR A 50 -9.15 13.49 -13.78
CA THR A 50 -8.39 13.76 -15.02
C THR A 50 -8.82 12.92 -16.24
N GLU A 51 -9.81 12.03 -16.10
CA GLU A 51 -10.24 11.12 -17.19
C GLU A 51 -11.44 11.61 -18.02
N ALA A 52 -11.88 12.87 -17.89
CA ALA A 52 -13.01 13.40 -18.66
C ALA A 52 -12.65 14.26 -19.88
N ALA A 53 -11.37 14.44 -20.24
CA ALA A 53 -11.00 15.27 -21.39
C ALA A 53 -9.74 14.78 -22.13
N ARG A 54 -9.88 13.69 -22.89
CA ARG A 54 -8.99 13.44 -24.05
C ARG A 54 -9.74 12.69 -25.16
N PRO A 55 -10.15 13.36 -26.25
CA PRO A 55 -10.67 12.68 -27.43
C PRO A 55 -9.52 12.48 -28.41
N THR A 56 -9.07 11.24 -28.67
CA THR A 56 -8.35 10.93 -29.91
C THR A 56 -8.53 9.46 -30.31
N SER A 57 -9.32 9.30 -31.39
CA SER A 57 -9.16 8.35 -32.50
C SER A 57 -9.18 6.83 -32.24
N SER A 58 -10.33 6.26 -32.61
CA SER A 58 -10.53 4.99 -33.33
C SER A 58 -9.27 4.22 -33.77
N ASP A 59 -9.10 3.03 -33.21
CA ASP A 59 -8.79 1.85 -34.02
C ASP A 59 -9.40 0.60 -33.36
N GLN A 60 -10.28 -0.07 -34.11
CA GLN A 60 -10.84 -1.36 -33.73
C GLN A 60 -9.81 -2.44 -34.01
N VAL A 61 -9.40 -3.17 -32.98
CA VAL A 61 -8.90 -4.55 -33.14
C VAL A 61 -9.33 -5.38 -31.95
N ASN A 62 -10.21 -6.34 -32.23
CA ASN A 62 -10.56 -7.47 -31.37
C ASN A 62 -9.29 -8.19 -30.91
N GLY A 63 -9.12 -8.32 -29.60
CA GLY A 63 -8.12 -9.15 -28.98
C GLY A 63 -8.40 -9.23 -27.49
N ASP A 64 -8.97 -10.36 -27.05
CA ASP A 64 -9.05 -10.78 -25.65
C ASP A 64 -7.66 -10.74 -25.02
N GLY A 65 -7.36 -9.61 -24.42
CA GLY A 65 -6.17 -9.34 -23.64
C GLY A 65 -6.63 -8.48 -22.48
N GLU A 66 -7.18 -9.12 -21.45
CA GLU A 66 -7.49 -8.48 -20.19
C GLU A 66 -6.18 -7.94 -19.60
N VAL A 67 -5.85 -6.70 -19.97
CA VAL A 67 -4.77 -5.93 -19.36
C VAL A 67 -5.19 -5.77 -17.90
N LYS A 68 -4.69 -6.67 -17.05
CA LYS A 68 -4.88 -6.63 -15.60
C LYS A 68 -4.56 -5.21 -15.12
N LYS A 69 -5.60 -4.41 -14.89
CA LYS A 69 -5.47 -3.04 -14.38
C LYS A 69 -4.70 -3.12 -13.07
N LYS A 70 -3.47 -2.62 -13.10
CA LYS A 70 -2.60 -2.45 -11.94
C LYS A 70 -3.31 -1.45 -11.01
N GLY A 71 -3.97 -1.98 -9.98
CA GLY A 71 -4.67 -1.22 -8.93
C GLY A 71 -6.18 -1.12 -9.13
N THR A 72 -6.97 -2.08 -8.63
CA THR A 72 -8.43 -1.95 -8.46
C THR A 72 -8.84 -1.45 -7.07
N ARG A 73 -7.88 -1.21 -6.18
CA ARG A 73 -8.14 -0.85 -4.78
C ARG A 73 -7.91 0.64 -4.57
N ASN A 74 -8.89 1.29 -3.97
CA ASN A 74 -8.80 2.67 -3.51
C ASN A 74 -7.80 2.77 -2.34
N ALA A 75 -6.86 3.71 -2.41
CA ALA A 75 -5.79 3.86 -1.44
C ALA A 75 -6.31 4.29 -0.07
N GLU A 76 -7.31 5.19 -0.04
CA GLU A 76 -7.92 5.74 1.17
C GLU A 76 -8.65 4.65 1.97
N ASP A 77 -9.41 3.79 1.29
CA ASP A 77 -10.07 2.65 1.91
C ASP A 77 -9.09 1.65 2.50
N VAL A 78 -8.02 1.32 1.75
CA VAL A 78 -6.97 0.44 2.23
C VAL A 78 -6.28 1.05 3.46
N ALA A 79 -5.92 2.33 3.40
CA ALA A 79 -5.26 3.03 4.50
C ALA A 79 -6.12 2.99 5.78
N ARG A 80 -7.40 3.32 5.67
CA ARG A 80 -8.35 3.30 6.79
C ARG A 80 -8.49 1.91 7.41
N LEU A 81 -8.62 0.86 6.59
CA LEU A 81 -8.77 -0.52 7.06
C LEU A 81 -7.50 -1.02 7.75
N VAL A 82 -6.34 -0.77 7.14
CA VAL A 82 -5.04 -1.18 7.71
C VAL A 82 -4.78 -0.46 9.02
N TRP A 83 -4.98 0.84 9.08
CA TRP A 83 -4.74 1.61 10.31
C TRP A 83 -5.60 1.09 11.47
N ARG A 84 -6.91 0.88 11.24
CA ARG A 84 -7.81 0.29 12.24
C ARG A 84 -7.35 -1.09 12.70
N PHE A 85 -6.96 -1.94 11.78
CA PHE A 85 -6.46 -3.28 12.11
C PHE A 85 -5.19 -3.22 12.98
N VAL A 86 -4.25 -2.33 12.66
CA VAL A 86 -3.03 -2.12 13.47
C VAL A 86 -3.37 -1.67 14.88
N GLN A 87 -4.34 -0.76 15.05
CA GLN A 87 -4.79 -0.36 16.40
C GLN A 87 -5.36 -1.55 17.18
N SER A 88 -6.24 -2.34 16.57
CA SER A 88 -6.80 -3.53 17.21
C SER A 88 -5.75 -4.60 17.55
N ALA A 89 -4.76 -4.78 16.67
CA ALA A 89 -3.64 -5.67 16.93
C ALA A 89 -2.76 -5.15 18.08
N GLY A 90 -2.55 -3.84 18.18
CA GLY A 90 -1.84 -3.20 19.29
C GLY A 90 -2.51 -3.48 20.63
N THR A 91 -3.81 -3.22 20.75
CA THR A 91 -4.57 -3.52 21.97
C THR A 91 -4.49 -5.00 22.36
N MET A 92 -4.59 -5.90 21.39
CA MET A 92 -4.45 -7.34 21.65
C MET A 92 -3.07 -7.71 22.20
N ILE A 93 -2.00 -7.10 21.68
CA ILE A 93 -0.62 -7.36 22.13
C ILE A 93 -0.42 -6.81 23.54
N GLU A 94 -0.92 -5.61 23.82
CA GLU A 94 -0.88 -5.00 25.16
C GLU A 94 -1.63 -5.87 26.18
N GLU A 95 -2.82 -6.37 25.84
CA GLU A 95 -3.59 -7.28 26.71
C GLU A 95 -2.89 -8.62 26.96
N LEU A 96 -2.12 -9.13 25.99
CA LEU A 96 -1.42 -10.41 26.11
C LEU A 96 -0.08 -10.31 26.83
N ASN A 97 0.71 -9.27 26.55
CA ASN A 97 2.11 -9.17 26.93
C ASN A 97 2.45 -7.92 27.77
N GLY A 98 1.47 -7.05 28.02
CA GLY A 98 1.59 -5.80 28.77
C GLY A 98 2.01 -4.60 27.92
N ASP A 99 1.87 -3.41 28.50
CA ASP A 99 2.00 -2.08 27.85
C ASP A 99 3.38 -1.78 27.22
N SER A 100 4.36 -2.67 27.38
CA SER A 100 5.72 -2.50 26.84
C SER A 100 5.97 -3.29 25.56
N ASP A 101 5.06 -4.20 25.19
CA ASP A 101 5.18 -4.96 23.96
C ASP A 101 4.48 -4.26 22.80
N GLU A 102 5.05 -4.36 21.61
CA GLU A 102 4.49 -3.73 20.41
C GLU A 102 4.72 -4.56 19.14
N ALA A 103 3.79 -4.43 18.19
CA ALA A 103 3.91 -5.12 16.91
C ALA A 103 5.12 -4.60 16.10
N LYS A 104 6.04 -5.50 15.75
CA LYS A 104 7.16 -5.21 14.82
C LYS A 104 6.89 -5.61 13.38
N LEU A 105 6.02 -6.59 13.17
CA LEU A 105 5.64 -7.08 11.85
C LEU A 105 4.27 -7.72 11.93
N LEU A 106 3.36 -7.29 11.06
CA LEU A 106 2.05 -7.92 10.88
C LEU A 106 1.96 -8.40 9.44
N ARG A 107 1.69 -9.69 9.26
CA ARG A 107 1.62 -10.33 7.95
C ARG A 107 0.33 -11.11 7.84
N ILE A 108 -0.52 -10.74 6.87
CA ILE A 108 -1.79 -11.40 6.62
C ILE A 108 -1.75 -11.99 5.21
N ARG A 109 -1.65 -13.32 5.14
CA ARG A 109 -1.73 -14.05 3.87
C ARG A 109 -3.17 -14.49 3.63
N THR A 110 -3.74 -14.04 2.52
CA THR A 110 -5.03 -14.51 2.00
C THR A 110 -4.80 -15.41 0.79
N LYS A 111 -5.87 -16.07 0.32
CA LYS A 111 -5.82 -16.89 -0.90
C LYS A 111 -5.36 -16.11 -2.14
N LYS A 112 -5.64 -14.81 -2.19
CA LYS A 112 -5.39 -13.97 -3.37
C LYS A 112 -4.12 -13.13 -3.21
N ASN A 113 -3.94 -12.55 -2.03
CA ASN A 113 -2.88 -11.59 -1.78
C ASN A 113 -2.34 -11.73 -0.37
N GLU A 114 -1.20 -11.12 -0.14
CA GLU A 114 -0.54 -11.01 1.13
C GLU A 114 -0.33 -9.54 1.47
N LEU A 115 -0.72 -9.17 2.68
CA LEU A 115 -0.46 -7.86 3.26
C LEU A 115 0.70 -7.98 4.24
N VAL A 116 1.73 -7.16 4.03
CA VAL A 116 2.86 -7.01 4.93
C VAL A 116 2.81 -5.58 5.48
N ILE A 117 2.66 -5.47 6.80
CA ILE A 117 2.60 -4.20 7.52
C ILE A 117 3.76 -4.17 8.51
N VAL A 118 4.58 -3.13 8.41
CA VAL A 118 5.70 -2.88 9.31
C VAL A 118 5.44 -1.57 10.05
N PRO A 119 5.01 -1.64 11.31
CA PRO A 119 4.93 -0.47 12.16
C PRO A 119 6.33 0.05 12.51
N ASP A 120 6.51 1.36 12.40
CA ASP A 120 7.72 2.09 12.82
C ASP A 120 7.33 3.18 13.83
N ALA A 121 8.30 3.96 14.33
CA ALA A 121 8.07 5.02 15.29
C ALA A 121 7.10 6.10 14.78
N LYS A 122 7.14 6.42 13.47
CA LYS A 122 6.36 7.51 12.86
C LYS A 122 5.39 7.05 11.79
N PHE A 123 5.68 5.91 11.16
CA PHE A 123 5.00 5.49 9.95
C PHE A 123 4.57 4.03 10.03
N LEU A 124 3.58 3.68 9.22
CA LEU A 124 3.23 2.30 8.90
C LEU A 124 3.60 2.07 7.45
N LEU A 125 4.55 1.16 7.20
CA LEU A 125 4.86 0.70 5.85
C LEU A 125 3.93 -0.45 5.50
N VAL A 126 3.20 -0.33 4.40
CA VAL A 126 2.25 -1.33 3.94
C VAL A 126 2.61 -1.78 2.54
N VAL A 127 2.71 -3.09 2.35
CA VAL A 127 2.95 -3.71 1.05
C VAL A 127 1.85 -4.74 0.79
N ILE A 128 1.25 -4.65 -0.39
CA ILE A 128 0.29 -5.63 -0.90
C ILE A 128 0.97 -6.34 -2.06
N HIS A 129 1.09 -7.66 -1.96
CA HIS A 129 1.64 -8.46 -3.04
C HIS A 129 0.82 -9.73 -3.30
N ASP A 130 0.96 -10.29 -4.49
CA ASP A 130 0.37 -11.57 -4.85
C ASP A 130 0.87 -12.67 -3.92
N THR A 131 -0.03 -13.59 -3.60
CA THR A 131 0.32 -14.82 -2.93
C THR A 131 0.73 -15.85 -4.00
N PRO A 132 1.97 -16.38 -3.99
CA PRO A 132 2.34 -17.48 -4.86
C PRO A 132 1.43 -18.69 -4.62
N PRO A 133 1.09 -19.48 -5.67
CA PRO A 133 0.38 -20.74 -5.50
C PRO A 133 1.10 -21.62 -4.47
N ALA A 134 0.33 -22.28 -3.61
CA ALA A 134 0.84 -23.20 -2.60
C ALA A 134 1.41 -24.47 -3.24
#